data_AF-A0A967WNG8-F1
#
_entry.id   AF-A0A967WNG8-F1
#
_cell.length_a   1.000
_cell.length_b   1.000
_cell.length_c   1.000
_cell.angle_alpha   90.00
_cell.angle_beta   90.00
_cell.angle_gamma   90.00
#
_symmetry.space_group_name_H-M   'P 1'
#
loop_
_entity.id
_entity.type
_entity.pdbx_description
1 polymer ?
#
loop_
_entity_poly.entity_id
_entity_poly.type
_entity_poly.pdbx_seq_one_letter_code
_entity_poly.pdbx_strand_id
1 'polypeptide(L)'
;MRRCLYSLLGLIVAILMLVGCGAPAGSDTAQLAFEAQMQVDSAQRFHVSLGVRNVGQTRYRDHQAFNAAMELWDDAGEKLGSVSVATLWELAPGNAGWPAAYASKLPAGAYQLTWGTRDGNGVVVDFTIVELDGWLYLGEQSIRITDGETPEDSREYGARQLPVDLARVNLAQRLGIDTEAITAQSVEETEFPDASLGVPEPGQMYAQVLTPGYSIKLVVEGQSYEYRASDKRLVFVPRQELAPQGDITIEGVQVTEGEGIAVHGQSTLPDDSCLGSELWADGELQAWWPGETCVQVQNGMWQMNVRLESDGAPAELDPSVQYMLRVYQQNGPGIVSVFAFDLAGPPVP
;
A
#
# COMPACT_ATOMS: atom_id res chain seq x y z
N MET A 1 -15.91 50.60 -73.44
CA MET A 1 -17.34 50.84 -73.13
C MET A 1 -17.41 51.69 -71.88
N ARG A 2 -18.20 52.77 -71.91
CA ARG A 2 -18.37 53.76 -70.83
C ARG A 2 -19.06 53.15 -69.61
N ARG A 3 -18.65 53.57 -68.40
CA ARG A 3 -19.46 54.27 -67.37
C ARG A 3 -18.51 54.65 -66.20
N CYS A 4 -18.25 55.94 -65.91
CA CYS A 4 -19.05 56.83 -65.03
C CYS A 4 -19.18 56.23 -63.62
N LEU A 5 -18.63 56.77 -62.53
CA LEU A 5 -19.05 58.04 -61.89
C LEU A 5 -18.18 58.37 -60.62
N TYR A 6 -17.90 59.67 -60.44
CA TYR A 6 -17.63 60.50 -59.24
C TYR A 6 -16.60 60.18 -58.14
N SER A 7 -15.60 61.08 -58.08
CA SER A 7 -15.01 61.64 -56.85
C SER A 7 -16.04 62.35 -56.00
N LEU A 8 -15.97 62.24 -54.66
CA LEU A 8 -15.64 63.34 -53.74
C LEU A 8 -15.93 62.97 -52.27
N LEU A 9 -15.22 63.70 -51.42
CA LEU A 9 -15.46 63.98 -50.01
C LEU A 9 -14.93 62.97 -48.99
N GLY A 10 -13.89 63.42 -48.31
CA GLY A 10 -13.31 62.74 -47.17
C GLY A 10 -14.21 62.78 -45.96
N LEU A 11 -14.00 61.77 -45.12
CA LEU A 11 -14.29 61.82 -43.70
C LEU A 11 -13.16 61.03 -43.05
N ILE A 12 -12.15 61.74 -42.54
CA ILE A 12 -11.20 61.18 -41.58
C ILE A 12 -12.02 60.90 -40.33
N VAL A 13 -12.51 59.68 -40.21
CA VAL A 13 -13.03 59.17 -38.93
C VAL A 13 -11.80 58.82 -38.11
N ALA A 14 -11.44 59.72 -37.20
CA ALA A 14 -10.60 59.38 -36.07
C ALA A 14 -11.38 58.36 -35.21
N ILE A 15 -11.15 57.08 -35.49
CA ILE A 15 -11.60 56.00 -34.60
C ILE A 15 -10.73 56.12 -33.35
N LEU A 16 -11.30 56.67 -32.27
CA LEU A 16 -10.80 56.45 -30.92
C LEU A 16 -10.74 54.93 -30.71
N MET A 17 -9.54 54.37 -30.68
CA MET A 17 -9.28 53.08 -30.04
C MET A 17 -9.53 53.28 -28.54
N LEU A 18 -10.77 53.17 -28.10
CA LEU A 18 -11.06 52.85 -26.72
C LEU A 18 -10.50 51.45 -26.50
N VAL A 19 -9.32 51.40 -25.89
CA VAL A 19 -8.82 50.21 -25.19
C VAL A 19 -9.81 49.94 -24.06
N GLY A 20 -10.87 49.23 -24.40
CA GLY A 20 -11.74 48.59 -23.43
C GLY A 20 -11.04 47.34 -22.92
N CYS A 21 -10.09 47.52 -22.00
CA CYS A 21 -9.69 46.44 -21.09
C CYS A 21 -10.90 46.15 -20.18
N GLY A 22 -11.86 45.39 -20.67
CA GLY A 22 -12.79 44.67 -19.82
C GLY A 22 -12.05 43.43 -19.30
N ALA A 23 -11.27 43.60 -18.23
CA ALA A 23 -10.86 42.44 -17.44
C ALA A 23 -12.16 41.72 -17.00
N PRO A 24 -12.26 40.39 -17.15
CA PRO A 24 -13.35 39.69 -16.48
C PRO A 24 -13.23 40.02 -15.00
N ALA A 25 -14.31 40.56 -14.42
CA ALA A 25 -14.40 40.77 -12.98
C ALA A 25 -14.21 39.40 -12.32
N GLY A 26 -12.98 39.11 -11.90
CA GLY A 26 -12.68 37.94 -11.10
C GLY A 26 -13.52 38.04 -9.85
N SER A 27 -14.36 37.06 -9.60
CA SER A 27 -15.01 36.92 -8.30
C SER A 27 -13.92 36.94 -7.22
N ASP A 28 -13.95 37.92 -6.32
CA ASP A 28 -13.05 38.03 -5.15
C ASP A 28 -13.22 36.87 -4.13
N THR A 29 -14.00 35.85 -4.48
CA THR A 29 -14.18 34.63 -3.71
C THR A 29 -13.09 33.61 -4.08
N ALA A 30 -12.45 33.04 -3.07
CA ALA A 30 -11.49 31.96 -3.26
C ALA A 30 -12.14 30.77 -4.00
N GLN A 31 -11.40 30.18 -4.94
CA GLN A 31 -11.87 29.03 -5.72
C GLN A 31 -11.30 27.76 -5.10
N LEU A 32 -12.17 26.92 -4.57
CA LEU A 32 -11.80 25.67 -3.92
C LEU A 32 -12.11 24.48 -4.82
N ALA A 33 -11.13 23.62 -5.03
CA ALA A 33 -11.28 22.30 -5.62
C ALA A 33 -11.32 21.24 -4.51
N PHE A 34 -12.17 20.24 -4.67
CA PHE A 34 -12.37 19.16 -3.71
C PHE A 34 -11.66 17.91 -4.22
N GLU A 35 -11.07 17.15 -3.31
CA GLU A 35 -10.37 15.89 -3.62
C GLU A 35 -10.74 14.83 -2.59
N ALA A 36 -10.88 13.58 -3.04
CA ALA A 36 -11.15 12.44 -2.18
C ALA A 36 -10.11 11.36 -2.46
N GLN A 37 -9.20 11.14 -1.52
CA GLN A 37 -8.16 10.11 -1.65
C GLN A 37 -8.63 8.85 -0.95
N MET A 38 -8.84 7.79 -1.73
CA MET A 38 -9.41 6.53 -1.26
C MET A 38 -8.38 5.42 -1.28
N GLN A 39 -8.43 4.54 -0.27
CA GLN A 39 -7.60 3.34 -0.19
C GLN A 39 -8.30 2.25 0.62
N VAL A 40 -7.80 1.01 0.52
CA VAL A 40 -8.15 -0.07 1.46
C VAL A 40 -6.90 -0.42 2.25
N ASP A 41 -7.00 -0.43 3.58
CA ASP A 41 -5.88 -0.73 4.48
C ASP A 41 -5.67 -2.25 4.67
N SER A 42 -4.56 -2.63 5.31
CA SER A 42 -4.25 -4.03 5.63
C SER A 42 -5.19 -4.65 6.67
N ALA A 43 -6.07 -3.87 7.29
CA ALA A 43 -7.15 -4.35 8.16
C ALA A 43 -8.48 -4.53 7.41
N GLN A 44 -8.45 -4.46 6.07
CA GLN A 44 -9.60 -4.59 5.18
C GLN A 44 -10.70 -3.55 5.44
N ARG A 45 -10.30 -2.31 5.72
CA ARG A 45 -11.21 -1.18 5.81
C ARG A 45 -10.99 -0.26 4.63
N PHE A 46 -12.08 0.24 4.07
CA PHE A 46 -12.04 1.38 3.19
C PHE A 46 -11.72 2.63 4.00
N HIS A 47 -10.76 3.41 3.52
CA HIS A 47 -10.37 4.71 4.06
C HIS A 47 -10.53 5.77 2.98
N VAL A 48 -11.09 6.91 3.35
CA VAL A 48 -11.11 8.11 2.50
C VAL A 48 -10.63 9.32 3.27
N SER A 49 -9.65 10.03 2.72
CA SER A 49 -9.20 11.35 3.17
C SER A 49 -9.87 12.41 2.30
N LEU A 50 -10.48 13.40 2.94
CA LEU A 50 -11.26 14.45 2.28
C LEU A 50 -10.43 15.72 2.23
N GLY A 51 -10.00 16.09 1.03
CA GLY A 51 -9.12 17.22 0.79
C GLY A 51 -9.83 18.39 0.10
N VAL A 52 -9.22 19.55 0.25
CA VAL A 52 -9.66 20.80 -0.36
C VAL A 52 -8.42 21.60 -0.74
N ARG A 53 -8.35 22.04 -2.00
CA ARG A 53 -7.26 22.87 -2.52
C ARG A 53 -7.78 24.22 -2.98
N ASN A 54 -7.08 25.29 -2.61
CA ASN A 54 -7.34 26.59 -3.20
C ASN A 54 -6.65 26.69 -4.56
N VAL A 55 -7.42 26.57 -5.64
CA VAL A 55 -6.94 26.67 -7.04
C VAL A 55 -7.03 28.09 -7.59
N GLY A 56 -7.66 29.00 -6.85
CA GLY A 56 -7.80 30.40 -7.21
C GLY A 56 -6.61 31.26 -6.78
N GLN A 57 -6.64 32.53 -7.19
CA GLN A 57 -5.64 33.54 -6.80
C GLN A 57 -5.98 34.25 -5.48
N THR A 58 -7.20 34.06 -4.96
CA THR A 58 -7.68 34.69 -3.73
C THR A 58 -7.60 33.71 -2.56
N ARG A 59 -7.06 34.16 -1.43
CA ARG A 59 -6.95 33.38 -0.19
C ARG A 59 -8.32 33.11 0.43
N TYR A 60 -8.59 31.88 0.82
CA TYR A 60 -9.81 31.50 1.52
C TYR A 60 -9.73 31.87 3.00
N ARG A 61 -10.68 32.66 3.52
CA ARG A 61 -10.72 33.14 4.92
C ARG A 61 -12.06 32.94 5.61
N ASP A 62 -13.05 32.41 4.90
CA ASP A 62 -14.42 32.31 5.43
C ASP A 62 -14.59 31.02 6.25
N HIS A 63 -14.03 31.03 7.45
CA HIS A 63 -13.97 29.84 8.30
C HIS A 63 -15.34 29.24 8.60
N GLN A 64 -16.41 30.02 8.69
CA GLN A 64 -17.73 29.57 9.15
C GLN A 64 -18.69 29.22 8.00
N ALA A 65 -18.40 29.67 6.79
CA ALA A 65 -19.25 29.38 5.64
C ALA A 65 -18.91 28.08 4.92
N PHE A 66 -17.85 27.35 5.30
CA PHE A 66 -17.43 26.14 4.57
C PHE A 66 -18.55 25.10 4.43
N ASN A 67 -19.16 24.65 5.54
CA ASN A 67 -20.36 23.78 5.56
C ASN A 67 -20.37 22.65 4.50
N ALA A 68 -19.25 21.95 4.37
CA ALA A 68 -19.14 20.81 3.47
C ALA A 68 -19.59 19.52 4.14
N ALA A 69 -20.05 18.57 3.34
CA ALA A 69 -20.39 17.24 3.80
C ALA A 69 -19.82 16.19 2.86
N MET A 70 -19.38 15.09 3.45
CA MET A 70 -19.22 13.82 2.76
C MET A 70 -20.41 12.93 3.10
N GLU A 71 -20.85 12.21 2.08
CA GLU A 71 -21.89 11.19 2.18
C GLU A 71 -21.47 10.01 1.31
N LEU A 72 -21.76 8.79 1.79
CA LEU A 72 -21.42 7.53 1.15
C LEU A 72 -22.70 6.70 1.01
N TRP A 73 -22.94 6.16 -0.18
CA TRP A 73 -24.09 5.35 -0.51
C TRP A 73 -23.69 4.05 -1.21
N ASP A 74 -24.50 3.01 -1.06
CA ASP A 74 -24.41 1.82 -1.90
C ASP A 74 -25.23 1.97 -3.21
N ASP A 75 -25.10 0.97 -4.07
CA ASP A 75 -25.84 0.85 -5.34
C ASP A 75 -27.37 0.77 -5.17
N ALA A 76 -27.87 0.37 -3.99
CA ALA A 76 -29.29 0.36 -3.69
C ALA A 76 -29.81 1.75 -3.28
N GLY A 77 -28.93 2.74 -3.12
CA GLY A 77 -29.24 4.08 -2.66
C GLY A 77 -29.37 4.20 -1.14
N GLU A 78 -28.95 3.18 -0.38
CA GLU A 78 -28.88 3.26 1.07
C GLU A 78 -27.66 4.08 1.50
N LYS A 79 -27.88 5.04 2.41
CA LYS A 79 -26.81 5.87 2.95
C LYS A 79 -26.03 5.13 4.02
N LEU A 80 -24.77 4.81 3.75
CA LEU A 80 -23.88 4.03 4.62
C LEU A 80 -23.08 4.88 5.60
N GLY A 81 -22.82 6.15 5.28
CA GLY A 81 -21.94 7.00 6.08
C GLY A 81 -22.05 8.48 5.74
N SER A 82 -21.61 9.32 6.67
CA SER A 82 -21.49 10.76 6.45
C SER A 82 -20.50 11.42 7.41
N VAL A 83 -19.82 12.46 6.92
CA VAL A 83 -19.00 13.37 7.72
C VAL A 83 -19.40 14.79 7.38
N SER A 84 -19.58 15.65 8.38
CA SER A 84 -19.88 17.08 8.16
C SER A 84 -18.72 17.94 8.68
N VAL A 85 -18.27 18.88 7.85
CA VAL A 85 -17.22 19.84 8.18
C VAL A 85 -17.82 21.24 8.12
N ALA A 86 -18.16 21.78 9.30
CA ALA A 86 -18.76 23.11 9.40
C ALA A 86 -17.77 24.22 9.03
N THR A 87 -16.48 24.05 9.38
CA THR A 87 -15.47 25.10 9.27
C THR A 87 -14.18 24.63 8.60
N LEU A 88 -13.53 25.50 7.83
CA LEU A 88 -12.22 25.26 7.22
C LEU A 88 -11.22 26.37 7.59
N TRP A 89 -9.97 26.02 7.87
CA TRP A 89 -8.92 27.01 8.16
C TRP A 89 -8.54 27.81 6.91
N GLU A 90 -7.68 28.81 7.08
CA GLU A 90 -7.26 29.69 5.99
C GLU A 90 -6.42 28.90 4.96
N LEU A 91 -6.78 28.99 3.68
CA LEU A 91 -6.00 28.38 2.59
C LEU A 91 -5.47 29.46 1.65
N ALA A 92 -4.14 29.59 1.59
CA ALA A 92 -3.45 30.41 0.60
C ALA A 92 -3.66 29.84 -0.82
N PRO A 93 -3.57 30.66 -1.87
CA PRO A 93 -3.52 30.18 -3.25
C PRO A 93 -2.51 29.03 -3.44
N GLY A 94 -2.93 27.95 -4.08
CA GLY A 94 -2.14 26.74 -4.35
C GLY A 94 -2.09 25.73 -3.19
N ASN A 95 -2.41 26.13 -1.95
CA ASN A 95 -2.35 25.25 -0.79
C ASN A 95 -3.55 24.31 -0.73
N ALA A 96 -3.32 23.11 -0.18
CA ALA A 96 -4.35 22.13 0.12
C ALA A 96 -4.43 21.85 1.63
N GLY A 97 -5.59 21.35 2.06
CA GLY A 97 -5.87 20.94 3.43
C GLY A 97 -6.79 19.73 3.48
N TRP A 98 -6.66 18.93 4.54
CA TRP A 98 -7.37 17.67 4.73
C TRP A 98 -8.23 17.74 6.00
N PRO A 99 -9.39 18.40 5.96
CA PRO A 99 -10.18 18.68 7.16
C PRO A 99 -10.85 17.45 7.80
N ALA A 100 -10.96 16.34 7.07
CA ALA A 100 -11.65 15.16 7.55
C ALA A 100 -11.16 13.87 6.87
N ALA A 101 -11.41 12.75 7.55
CA ALA A 101 -11.26 11.42 7.01
C ALA A 101 -12.39 10.52 7.52
N TYR A 102 -12.67 9.44 6.78
CA TYR A 102 -13.67 8.46 7.14
C TYR A 102 -13.13 7.06 6.86
N ALA A 103 -13.50 6.10 7.71
CA ALA A 103 -13.14 4.70 7.52
C ALA A 103 -14.31 3.79 7.89
N SER A 104 -14.53 2.76 7.08
CA SER A 104 -15.56 1.75 7.33
C SER A 104 -15.19 0.42 6.70
N LYS A 105 -15.78 -0.68 7.18
CA LYS A 105 -15.77 -1.95 6.45
C LYS A 105 -16.88 -1.92 5.41
N LEU A 106 -16.50 -1.89 4.15
CA LEU A 106 -17.42 -1.97 3.03
C LEU A 106 -17.28 -3.37 2.42
N PRO A 107 -18.39 -4.13 2.24
CA PRO A 107 -18.36 -5.35 1.44
C PRO A 107 -17.91 -5.07 0.01
N ALA A 108 -17.70 -6.13 -0.77
CA ALA A 108 -17.60 -5.97 -2.22
C ALA A 108 -18.92 -5.43 -2.79
N GLY A 109 -18.85 -4.46 -3.68
CA GLY A 109 -20.01 -3.77 -4.23
C GLY A 109 -19.67 -2.46 -4.93
N ALA A 110 -20.68 -1.85 -5.54
CA ALA A 110 -20.58 -0.49 -6.10
C ALA A 110 -21.08 0.54 -5.07
N TYR A 111 -20.39 1.68 -5.05
CA TYR A 111 -20.60 2.76 -4.09
C TYR A 111 -20.45 4.11 -4.78
N GLN A 112 -21.15 5.09 -4.23
CA GLN A 112 -20.99 6.49 -4.60
C GLN A 112 -20.59 7.27 -3.37
N LEU A 113 -19.59 8.15 -3.51
CA LEU A 113 -19.17 9.10 -2.48
C LEU A 113 -19.33 10.51 -3.02
N THR A 114 -19.96 11.39 -2.25
CA THR A 114 -19.91 12.84 -2.53
C THR A 114 -19.05 13.52 -1.49
N TRP A 115 -18.29 14.54 -1.90
CA TRP A 115 -17.58 15.44 -1.00
C TRP A 115 -17.66 16.87 -1.53
N GLY A 116 -18.33 17.75 -0.80
CA GLY A 116 -18.56 19.10 -1.29
C GLY A 116 -19.41 19.97 -0.38
N THR A 117 -19.57 21.23 -0.77
CA THR A 117 -20.46 22.20 -0.15
C THR A 117 -21.88 22.08 -0.68
N ARG A 118 -22.85 22.55 0.11
CA ARG A 118 -24.29 22.45 -0.23
C ARG A 118 -24.72 23.29 -1.43
N ASP A 119 -23.93 24.26 -1.83
CA ASP A 119 -24.14 25.08 -3.03
C ASP A 119 -23.71 24.38 -4.33
N GLY A 120 -23.24 23.13 -4.24
CA GLY A 120 -22.96 22.26 -5.37
C GLY A 120 -21.49 22.23 -5.80
N ASN A 121 -20.60 22.91 -5.09
CA ASN A 121 -19.16 22.79 -5.34
C ASN A 121 -18.60 21.55 -4.63
N GLY A 122 -18.07 20.59 -5.39
CA GLY A 122 -17.59 19.33 -4.83
C GLY A 122 -17.25 18.29 -5.88
N VAL A 123 -16.99 17.08 -5.41
CA VAL A 123 -16.76 15.89 -6.21
C VAL A 123 -17.80 14.82 -5.92
N VAL A 124 -18.16 14.07 -6.94
CA VAL A 124 -18.88 12.80 -6.84
C VAL A 124 -17.96 11.73 -7.40
N VAL A 125 -17.77 10.67 -6.63
CA VAL A 125 -16.85 9.59 -6.94
C VAL A 125 -17.61 8.28 -6.90
N ASP A 126 -17.82 7.71 -8.07
CA ASP A 126 -18.32 6.35 -8.20
C ASP A 126 -17.14 5.39 -8.10
N PHE A 127 -17.22 4.42 -7.20
CA PHE A 127 -16.18 3.44 -6.99
C PHE A 127 -16.76 2.06 -6.71
N THR A 128 -15.91 1.05 -6.87
CA THR A 128 -16.26 -0.32 -6.51
C THR A 128 -15.26 -0.84 -5.49
N ILE A 129 -15.76 -1.61 -4.53
CA ILE A 129 -14.92 -2.50 -3.73
C ILE A 129 -15.03 -3.89 -4.36
N VAL A 130 -13.88 -4.46 -4.70
CA VAL A 130 -13.79 -5.81 -5.26
C VAL A 130 -13.11 -6.68 -4.22
N GLU A 131 -13.68 -7.85 -3.97
CA GLU A 131 -13.01 -8.87 -3.16
C GLU A 131 -12.17 -9.76 -4.08
N LEU A 132 -10.87 -9.87 -3.80
CA LEU A 132 -9.94 -10.75 -4.47
C LEU A 132 -9.19 -11.55 -3.40
N ASP A 133 -9.29 -12.88 -3.45
CA ASP A 133 -8.59 -13.80 -2.54
C ASP A 133 -8.82 -13.51 -1.03
N GLY A 134 -10.04 -13.10 -0.67
CA GLY A 134 -10.44 -12.77 0.71
C GLY A 134 -9.98 -11.39 1.19
N TRP A 135 -9.42 -10.57 0.31
CA TRP A 135 -9.00 -9.19 0.55
C TRP A 135 -9.83 -8.22 -0.28
N LEU A 136 -10.12 -7.05 0.28
CA LEU A 136 -10.90 -6.01 -0.38
C LEU A 136 -9.97 -5.00 -1.07
N TYR A 137 -10.33 -4.59 -2.29
CA TYR A 137 -9.58 -3.65 -3.12
C TYR A 137 -10.51 -2.61 -3.74
N LEU A 138 -9.98 -1.44 -4.11
CA LEU A 138 -10.69 -0.48 -4.95
C LEU A 138 -10.62 -0.91 -6.41
N GLY A 139 -11.76 -0.92 -7.10
CA GLY A 139 -11.84 -1.32 -8.50
C GLY A 139 -11.30 -0.27 -9.47
N GLU A 140 -10.92 -0.74 -10.66
CA GLU A 140 -10.20 0.00 -11.71
C GLU A 140 -10.84 1.34 -12.12
N GLN A 141 -12.17 1.47 -12.02
CA GLN A 141 -12.90 2.66 -12.45
C GLN A 141 -12.73 3.85 -11.49
N SER A 142 -12.39 3.59 -10.23
CA SER A 142 -12.18 4.64 -9.21
C SER A 142 -10.79 5.28 -9.21
N ILE A 143 -9.85 4.73 -9.99
CA ILE A 143 -8.48 5.27 -10.14
C ILE A 143 -8.46 6.39 -11.21
N ARG A 144 -9.53 6.52 -12.02
CA ARG A 144 -9.60 7.44 -13.18
C ARG A 144 -10.07 8.86 -12.89
N ILE A 145 -10.32 9.25 -11.64
CA ILE A 145 -10.66 10.65 -11.32
C ILE A 145 -9.42 11.39 -10.79
N THR A 146 -8.36 11.40 -11.60
CA THR A 146 -7.35 12.46 -11.57
C THR A 146 -6.86 12.64 -13.00
N ASP A 147 -7.37 13.71 -13.61
CA ASP A 147 -6.95 14.35 -14.85
C ASP A 147 -7.09 13.61 -16.20
N GLY A 148 -7.83 14.28 -17.09
CA GLY A 148 -7.40 14.45 -18.48
C GLY A 148 -7.70 13.29 -19.43
N GLU A 149 -8.70 13.52 -20.28
CA GLU A 149 -8.89 12.84 -21.56
C GLU A 149 -7.54 12.62 -22.28
N THR A 150 -7.04 11.38 -22.23
CA THR A 150 -5.86 10.98 -23.02
C THR A 150 -6.36 10.20 -24.23
N PRO A 151 -6.12 10.65 -25.47
CA PRO A 151 -6.68 10.06 -26.68
C PRO A 151 -6.29 8.59 -26.84
N GLU A 152 -7.21 7.78 -27.37
CA GLU A 152 -7.12 6.32 -27.56
C GLU A 152 -5.89 5.82 -28.36
N ASP A 153 -5.09 6.71 -28.94
CA ASP A 153 -3.97 6.41 -29.85
C ASP A 153 -2.59 6.36 -29.15
N SER A 154 -2.56 6.37 -27.81
CA SER A 154 -1.30 6.35 -27.01
C SER A 154 -1.07 5.05 -26.22
N ARG A 155 -1.89 4.01 -26.42
CA ARG A 155 -1.73 2.71 -25.74
C ARG A 155 -0.59 1.91 -26.37
N GLU A 156 0.59 1.96 -25.75
CA GLU A 156 1.80 1.23 -26.15
C GLU A 156 1.56 -0.29 -26.31
N TYR A 157 0.57 -0.87 -25.61
CA TYR A 157 0.26 -2.30 -25.64
C TYR A 157 -1.20 -2.68 -26.02
N GLY A 158 -2.01 -1.76 -26.57
CA GLY A 158 -3.38 -2.07 -27.02
C GLY A 158 -4.31 -2.60 -25.91
N ALA A 159 -5.03 -3.72 -26.14
CA ALA A 159 -5.88 -4.36 -25.12
C ALA A 159 -5.10 -4.88 -23.89
N ARG A 160 -3.78 -4.95 -23.98
CA ARG A 160 -2.87 -5.44 -22.93
C ARG A 160 -2.40 -4.33 -22.00
N GLN A 161 -2.73 -3.08 -22.31
CA GLN A 161 -2.34 -1.91 -21.52
C GLN A 161 -2.84 -2.02 -20.07
N LEU A 162 -4.07 -2.50 -19.89
CA LEU A 162 -4.71 -2.61 -18.57
C LEU A 162 -3.95 -3.57 -17.63
N PRO A 163 -3.68 -4.84 -18.01
CA PRO A 163 -2.82 -5.73 -17.20
C PRO A 163 -1.44 -5.16 -16.88
N VAL A 164 -0.83 -4.42 -17.81
CA VAL A 164 0.48 -3.78 -17.61
C VAL A 164 0.41 -2.67 -16.58
N ASP A 165 -0.60 -1.81 -16.67
CA ASP A 165 -0.78 -0.70 -15.73
C ASP A 165 -1.05 -1.22 -14.32
N LEU A 166 -1.90 -2.24 -14.17
CA LEU A 166 -2.14 -2.90 -12.88
C LEU A 166 -0.87 -3.53 -12.30
N ALA A 167 -0.07 -4.22 -13.13
CA ALA A 167 1.19 -4.79 -12.70
C ALA A 167 2.19 -3.72 -12.24
N ARG A 168 2.24 -2.57 -12.92
CA ARG A 168 3.09 -1.42 -12.54
C ARG A 168 2.63 -0.80 -11.22
N VAL A 169 1.33 -0.57 -11.05
CA VAL A 169 0.77 -0.05 -9.78
C VAL A 169 1.05 -1.02 -8.63
N ASN A 170 0.84 -2.32 -8.84
CA ASN A 170 1.11 -3.34 -7.82
C ASN A 170 2.60 -3.37 -7.44
N LEU A 171 3.49 -3.31 -8.42
CA LEU A 171 4.94 -3.32 -8.18
C LEU A 171 5.43 -2.03 -7.51
N ALA A 172 4.89 -0.87 -7.92
CA ALA A 172 5.19 0.42 -7.31
C ALA A 172 4.83 0.43 -5.81
N GLN A 173 3.64 -0.07 -5.48
CA GLN A 173 3.18 -0.18 -4.10
C GLN A 173 4.06 -1.15 -3.28
N ARG A 174 4.47 -2.29 -3.86
CA ARG A 174 5.34 -3.26 -3.19
C ARG A 174 6.73 -2.72 -2.89
N LEU A 175 7.28 -1.92 -3.80
CA LEU A 175 8.63 -1.38 -3.69
C LEU A 175 8.68 0.01 -3.03
N GLY A 176 7.54 0.67 -2.85
CA GLY A 176 7.47 2.05 -2.32
C GLY A 176 8.07 3.09 -3.27
N ILE A 177 7.96 2.88 -4.58
CA ILE A 177 8.51 3.75 -5.63
C ILE A 177 7.42 4.33 -6.52
N ASP A 178 7.77 5.29 -7.37
CA ASP A 178 6.86 5.82 -8.38
C ASP A 178 6.63 4.81 -9.52
N THR A 179 5.40 4.72 -10.02
CA THR A 179 5.05 3.93 -11.22
C THR A 179 5.85 4.32 -12.45
N GLU A 180 6.27 5.59 -12.57
CA GLU A 180 7.12 6.08 -13.65
C GLU A 180 8.53 5.47 -13.63
N ALA A 181 9.01 5.01 -12.48
CA ALA A 181 10.30 4.34 -12.34
C ALA A 181 10.28 2.87 -12.85
N ILE A 182 9.12 2.37 -13.27
CA ILE A 182 8.89 0.98 -13.65
C ILE A 182 8.65 0.88 -15.15
N THR A 183 9.50 0.12 -15.83
CA THR A 183 9.43 -0.09 -17.28
C THR A 183 8.87 -1.48 -17.59
N ALA A 184 7.91 -1.58 -18.51
CA ALA A 184 7.48 -2.87 -19.05
C ALA A 184 8.51 -3.38 -20.06
N GLN A 185 9.17 -4.49 -19.74
CA GLN A 185 10.16 -5.14 -20.60
C GLN A 185 9.48 -6.04 -21.65
N SER A 186 8.48 -6.82 -21.25
CA SER A 186 7.71 -7.64 -22.20
C SER A 186 6.30 -7.93 -21.71
N VAL A 187 5.40 -8.18 -22.66
CA VAL A 187 4.00 -8.57 -22.43
C VAL A 187 3.65 -9.65 -23.44
N GLU A 188 3.53 -10.89 -22.96
CA GLU A 188 3.30 -12.07 -23.79
C GLU A 188 1.94 -12.67 -23.47
N GLU A 189 1.14 -12.93 -24.50
CA GLU A 189 -0.12 -13.66 -24.36
C GLU A 189 0.18 -15.16 -24.27
N THR A 190 -0.38 -15.83 -23.28
CA THR A 190 -0.08 -17.23 -22.98
C THR A 190 -1.28 -17.94 -22.37
N GLU A 191 -1.22 -19.27 -22.31
CA GLU A 191 -2.24 -20.11 -21.67
C GLU A 191 -1.62 -20.78 -20.44
N PHE A 192 -2.28 -20.62 -19.29
CA PHE A 192 -1.86 -21.24 -18.05
C PHE A 192 -2.58 -22.56 -17.83
N PRO A 193 -1.94 -23.56 -17.20
CA PRO A 193 -2.51 -24.90 -17.03
C PRO A 193 -3.73 -24.94 -16.10
N ASP A 194 -3.89 -23.94 -15.24
CA ASP A 194 -4.99 -23.81 -14.29
C ASP A 194 -5.28 -22.32 -13.95
N ALA A 195 -6.35 -22.11 -13.20
CA ALA A 195 -6.77 -20.79 -12.75
C ALA A 195 -5.84 -20.12 -11.72
N SER A 196 -4.78 -20.81 -11.25
CA SER A 196 -3.75 -20.21 -10.38
C SER A 196 -2.76 -19.37 -11.16
N LEU A 197 -2.76 -19.49 -12.50
CA LEU A 197 -1.76 -18.90 -13.40
C LEU A 197 -0.33 -19.39 -13.07
N GLY A 198 -0.23 -20.60 -12.50
CA GLY A 198 1.03 -21.20 -12.05
C GLY A 198 1.62 -20.56 -10.78
N VAL A 199 0.82 -19.83 -10.00
CA VAL A 199 1.18 -19.29 -8.68
C VAL A 199 0.08 -19.67 -7.67
N PRO A 200 0.00 -20.94 -7.25
CA PRO A 200 -1.03 -21.40 -6.33
C PRO A 200 -0.75 -20.93 -4.89
N GLU A 201 -1.77 -20.41 -4.23
CA GLU A 201 -1.69 -20.01 -2.83
C GLU A 201 -1.92 -21.20 -1.89
N PRO A 202 -1.23 -21.26 -0.73
CA PRO A 202 -1.42 -22.33 0.25
C PRO A 202 -2.87 -22.45 0.70
N GLY A 203 -3.40 -23.68 0.68
CA GLY A 203 -4.76 -23.98 1.15
C GLY A 203 -5.87 -23.64 0.15
N GLN A 204 -5.56 -23.09 -1.02
CA GLN A 204 -6.53 -22.81 -2.08
C GLN A 204 -6.63 -23.95 -3.10
N MET A 205 -7.83 -24.14 -3.66
CA MET A 205 -8.07 -25.07 -4.77
C MET A 205 -8.32 -24.28 -6.04
N TYR A 206 -7.57 -24.59 -7.10
CA TYR A 206 -7.71 -23.95 -8.40
C TYR A 206 -8.34 -24.89 -9.43
N ALA A 207 -9.24 -24.34 -10.24
CA ALA A 207 -9.84 -25.07 -11.34
C ALA A 207 -8.76 -25.47 -12.35
N GLN A 208 -8.71 -26.76 -12.67
CA GLN A 208 -7.76 -27.36 -13.61
C GLN A 208 -8.23 -27.16 -15.06
N VAL A 209 -8.27 -25.89 -15.48
CA VAL A 209 -8.74 -25.46 -16.79
C VAL A 209 -7.69 -24.57 -17.43
N LEU A 210 -7.40 -24.81 -18.71
CA LEU A 210 -6.54 -23.94 -19.50
C LEU A 210 -7.09 -22.52 -19.49
N THR A 211 -6.31 -21.60 -18.92
CA THR A 211 -6.74 -20.23 -18.64
C THR A 211 -5.91 -19.27 -19.51
N PRO A 212 -6.51 -18.63 -20.53
CA PRO A 212 -5.85 -17.60 -21.32
C PRO A 212 -5.46 -16.39 -20.45
N GLY A 213 -4.32 -15.79 -20.76
CA GLY A 213 -3.81 -14.67 -19.99
C GLY A 213 -2.54 -14.06 -20.56
N TYR A 214 -1.83 -13.30 -19.73
CA TYR A 214 -0.63 -12.57 -20.07
C TYR A 214 0.50 -12.86 -19.07
N SER A 215 1.73 -13.05 -19.56
CA SER A 215 2.95 -12.94 -18.76
C SER A 215 3.58 -11.57 -19.02
N ILE A 216 3.78 -10.81 -17.95
CA ILE A 216 4.23 -9.41 -17.99
C ILE A 216 5.55 -9.35 -17.23
N LYS A 217 6.61 -8.90 -17.90
CA LYS A 217 7.91 -8.65 -17.26
C LYS A 217 8.10 -7.16 -17.09
N LEU A 218 8.27 -6.72 -15.85
CA LEU A 218 8.58 -5.35 -15.47
C LEU A 218 10.05 -5.27 -15.02
N VAL A 219 10.67 -4.12 -15.26
CA VAL A 219 12.05 -3.85 -14.85
C VAL A 219 12.11 -2.57 -14.04
N VAL A 220 12.82 -2.63 -12.91
CA VAL A 220 13.13 -1.50 -12.03
C VAL A 220 14.62 -1.56 -11.73
N GLU A 221 15.37 -0.51 -12.06
CA GLU A 221 16.83 -0.43 -11.79
C GLU A 221 17.61 -1.67 -12.28
N GLY A 222 17.18 -2.28 -13.40
CA GLY A 222 17.80 -3.48 -13.97
C GLY A 222 17.37 -4.81 -13.34
N GLN A 223 16.53 -4.80 -12.31
CA GLN A 223 15.90 -5.97 -11.72
C GLN A 223 14.60 -6.32 -12.43
N SER A 224 14.42 -7.58 -12.83
CA SER A 224 13.18 -8.05 -13.45
C SER A 224 12.20 -8.63 -12.43
N TYR A 225 10.92 -8.40 -12.70
CA TYR A 225 9.76 -8.83 -11.94
C TYR A 225 8.73 -9.40 -12.90
N GLU A 226 8.19 -10.58 -12.62
CA GLU A 226 7.18 -11.21 -13.47
C GLU A 226 5.80 -11.12 -12.81
N TYR A 227 4.81 -10.78 -13.61
CA TYR A 227 3.40 -10.85 -13.27
C TYR A 227 2.71 -11.77 -14.27
N ARG A 228 1.66 -12.46 -13.82
CA ARG A 228 0.77 -13.22 -14.70
C ARG A 228 -0.66 -12.74 -14.49
N ALA A 229 -1.36 -12.48 -15.58
CA ALA A 229 -2.69 -11.93 -15.55
C ALA A 229 -3.66 -12.80 -16.36
N SER A 230 -4.91 -12.89 -15.94
CA SER A 230 -6.05 -13.34 -16.74
C SER A 230 -7.12 -12.25 -16.76
N ASP A 231 -8.30 -12.55 -17.29
CA ASP A 231 -9.51 -11.72 -17.23
C ASP A 231 -9.96 -11.32 -15.80
N LYS A 232 -9.56 -12.06 -14.76
CA LYS A 232 -10.08 -11.90 -13.38
C LYS A 232 -9.00 -11.88 -12.30
N ARG A 233 -7.74 -12.17 -12.65
CA ARG A 233 -6.68 -12.41 -11.67
C ARG A 233 -5.37 -11.79 -12.16
N LEU A 234 -4.66 -11.11 -11.29
CA LEU A 234 -3.28 -10.66 -11.49
C LEU A 234 -2.45 -11.21 -10.34
N VAL A 235 -1.45 -12.05 -10.65
CA VAL A 235 -0.51 -12.58 -9.67
C VAL A 235 0.86 -12.00 -9.90
N PHE A 236 1.49 -11.52 -8.83
CA PHE A 236 2.93 -11.35 -8.81
C PHE A 236 3.53 -12.75 -8.77
N VAL A 237 4.35 -13.11 -9.75
CA VAL A 237 5.14 -14.32 -9.68
C VAL A 237 6.27 -14.01 -8.73
N PRO A 238 6.29 -14.60 -7.51
CA PRO A 238 7.44 -14.46 -6.66
C PRO A 238 8.63 -14.87 -7.52
N ARG A 239 9.63 -14.00 -7.62
CA ARG A 239 10.97 -14.49 -7.95
C ARG A 239 11.13 -15.69 -7.02
N GLN A 240 11.52 -16.86 -7.54
CA GLN A 240 11.96 -17.93 -6.66
C GLN A 240 13.23 -17.43 -5.95
N GLU A 241 13.08 -16.48 -5.02
CA GLU A 241 13.78 -16.50 -3.76
C GLU A 241 13.35 -17.83 -3.18
N LEU A 242 14.18 -18.83 -3.47
CA LEU A 242 14.17 -20.13 -2.83
C LEU A 242 13.73 -19.87 -1.39
N ALA A 243 12.64 -20.53 -0.94
CA ALA A 243 12.22 -20.49 0.45
C ALA A 243 13.48 -20.48 1.32
N PRO A 244 13.58 -19.57 2.32
CA PRO A 244 14.82 -19.29 3.02
C PRO A 244 15.68 -20.55 3.12
N GLN A 245 16.78 -20.63 2.36
CA GLN A 245 17.51 -21.89 2.29
C GLN A 245 18.22 -22.10 3.61
N GLY A 246 17.67 -23.00 4.41
CA GLY A 246 18.18 -23.29 5.73
C GLY A 246 17.06 -23.50 6.73
N ASP A 247 17.33 -24.30 7.74
CA ASP A 247 16.52 -24.49 8.93
C ASP A 247 17.39 -24.22 10.15
N ILE A 248 16.73 -23.88 11.26
CA ILE A 248 17.30 -23.85 12.60
C ILE A 248 16.43 -24.75 13.47
N THR A 249 17.04 -25.71 14.16
CA THR A 249 16.38 -26.52 15.18
C THR A 249 16.98 -26.20 16.54
N ILE A 250 16.13 -26.11 17.56
CA ILE A 250 16.55 -26.08 18.97
C ILE A 250 16.34 -27.50 19.49
N GLU A 251 17.42 -28.20 19.83
CA GLU A 251 17.36 -29.60 20.28
C GLU A 251 17.24 -29.72 21.80
N GLY A 252 17.81 -28.75 22.53
CA GLY A 252 17.78 -28.77 23.98
C GLY A 252 18.09 -27.40 24.59
N VAL A 253 17.36 -27.11 25.68
CA VAL A 253 17.63 -26.03 26.62
C VAL A 253 17.89 -26.69 27.97
N GLN A 254 19.05 -26.43 28.55
CA GLN A 254 19.45 -26.91 29.87
C GLN A 254 19.68 -25.72 30.78
N VAL A 255 19.00 -25.70 31.93
CA VAL A 255 19.15 -24.67 32.94
C VAL A 255 19.85 -25.29 34.14
N THR A 256 21.00 -24.74 34.51
CA THR A 256 21.75 -25.14 35.71
C THR A 256 21.69 -24.01 36.72
N GLU A 257 21.10 -24.31 37.88
CA GLU A 257 20.94 -23.38 39.01
C GLU A 257 22.30 -22.77 39.39
N GLY A 258 22.36 -21.44 39.47
CA GLY A 258 23.58 -20.70 39.83
C GLY A 258 24.71 -20.73 38.79
N GLU A 259 24.52 -21.35 37.62
CA GLU A 259 25.54 -21.39 36.56
C GLU A 259 25.07 -20.67 35.30
N GLY A 260 23.95 -21.10 34.71
CA GLY A 260 23.58 -20.60 33.39
C GLY A 260 22.53 -21.41 32.65
N ILE A 261 22.30 -20.97 31.42
CA ILE A 261 21.40 -21.59 30.45
C ILE A 261 22.26 -21.99 29.26
N ALA A 262 22.33 -23.29 28.99
CA ALA A 262 22.98 -23.86 27.83
C ALA A 262 21.92 -24.25 26.80
N VAL A 263 22.09 -23.79 25.56
CA VAL A 263 21.19 -24.11 24.45
C VAL A 263 22.00 -24.66 23.30
N HIS A 264 21.51 -25.72 22.69
CA HIS A 264 22.12 -26.31 21.50
C HIS A 264 21.08 -26.72 20.47
N GLY A 265 21.54 -26.82 19.23
CA GLY A 265 20.71 -27.23 18.13
C GLY A 265 21.49 -27.45 16.84
N GLN A 266 20.75 -27.73 15.77
CA GLN A 266 21.31 -27.89 14.44
C GLN A 266 20.82 -26.78 13.50
N SER A 267 21.54 -26.60 12.42
CA SER A 267 21.14 -25.70 11.35
C SER A 267 21.66 -26.19 10.01
N THR A 268 20.88 -25.98 8.95
CA THR A 268 21.33 -26.22 7.57
C THR A 268 21.85 -24.94 6.89
N LEU A 269 21.97 -23.84 7.65
CA LEU A 269 22.61 -22.61 7.21
C LEU A 269 24.11 -22.82 6.94
N PRO A 270 24.73 -21.99 6.07
CA PRO A 270 26.18 -22.04 5.84
C PRO A 270 26.98 -21.89 7.13
N ASP A 271 28.15 -22.51 7.19
CA ASP A 271 29.11 -22.28 8.28
C ASP A 271 29.41 -20.78 8.42
N ASP A 272 29.67 -20.37 9.67
CA ASP A 272 29.87 -18.99 10.12
C ASP A 272 28.61 -18.08 10.04
N SER A 273 27.44 -18.63 9.68
CA SER A 273 26.18 -17.90 9.79
C SER A 273 25.90 -17.49 11.24
N CYS A 274 25.52 -16.22 11.44
CA CYS A 274 25.20 -15.69 12.76
C CYS A 274 23.72 -15.92 13.11
N LEU A 275 23.49 -16.53 14.27
CA LEU A 275 22.18 -16.65 14.89
C LEU A 275 22.05 -15.63 16.03
N GLY A 276 20.89 -15.00 16.13
CA GLY A 276 20.44 -14.20 17.27
C GLY A 276 19.41 -14.98 18.07
N SER A 277 19.12 -14.54 19.29
CA SER A 277 18.17 -15.23 20.16
C SER A 277 17.40 -14.30 21.08
N GLU A 278 16.15 -14.62 21.41
CA GLU A 278 15.32 -13.88 22.36
C GLU A 278 14.75 -14.84 23.39
N LEU A 279 14.73 -14.44 24.65
CA LEU A 279 14.03 -15.15 25.72
C LEU A 279 12.80 -14.37 26.14
N TRP A 280 11.67 -15.06 26.24
CA TRP A 280 10.40 -14.52 26.72
C TRP A 280 9.96 -15.28 27.97
N ALA A 281 9.41 -14.58 28.96
CA ALA A 281 8.80 -15.15 30.16
C ALA A 281 7.35 -14.66 30.24
N ASP A 282 6.37 -15.57 30.21
CA ASP A 282 4.93 -15.25 30.18
C ASP A 282 4.53 -14.17 29.14
N GLY A 283 5.25 -14.14 28.01
CA GLY A 283 5.00 -13.17 26.93
C GLY A 283 5.70 -11.83 27.09
N GLU A 284 6.57 -11.65 28.10
CA GLU A 284 7.44 -10.49 28.24
C GLU A 284 8.90 -10.79 27.82
N LEU A 285 9.44 -9.96 26.93
CA LEU A 285 10.82 -10.06 26.43
C LEU A 285 11.82 -9.77 27.55
N GLN A 286 12.78 -10.68 27.73
CA GLN A 286 13.81 -10.58 28.77
C GLN A 286 14.99 -9.72 28.30
N ALA A 287 15.05 -8.47 28.74
CA ALA A 287 16.05 -7.49 28.29
C ALA A 287 17.50 -7.84 28.65
N TRP A 288 17.72 -8.70 29.66
CA TRP A 288 19.06 -9.17 30.05
C TRP A 288 19.59 -10.30 29.14
N TRP A 289 18.74 -10.87 28.30
CA TRP A 289 19.11 -11.94 27.38
C TRP A 289 20.04 -11.42 26.27
N PRO A 290 21.05 -12.18 25.82
CA PRO A 290 21.99 -11.77 24.78
C PRO A 290 21.38 -11.83 23.36
N GLY A 291 20.42 -10.92 23.11
CA GLY A 291 19.64 -10.72 21.88
C GLY A 291 20.41 -10.89 20.58
N GLU A 292 21.30 -9.93 20.37
CA GLU A 292 22.03 -9.70 19.12
C GLU A 292 23.45 -10.32 19.14
N THR A 293 23.83 -11.01 20.22
CA THR A 293 25.14 -11.66 20.29
C THR A 293 25.17 -12.83 19.29
N CYS A 294 26.03 -12.72 18.27
CA CYS A 294 26.13 -13.73 17.22
C CYS A 294 26.57 -15.10 17.79
N VAL A 295 25.72 -16.10 17.59
CA VAL A 295 26.01 -17.52 17.79
C VAL A 295 26.27 -18.14 16.42
N GLN A 296 27.49 -18.62 16.19
CA GLN A 296 27.88 -19.12 14.87
C GLN A 296 27.41 -20.56 14.65
N VAL A 297 26.95 -20.83 13.42
CA VAL A 297 26.77 -22.19 12.91
C VAL A 297 28.15 -22.75 12.51
N GLN A 298 28.50 -23.92 13.02
CA GLN A 298 29.71 -24.64 12.65
C GLN A 298 29.42 -26.12 12.44
N ASN A 299 29.73 -26.63 11.24
CA ASN A 299 29.44 -28.00 10.82
C ASN A 299 27.97 -28.39 11.04
N GLY A 300 27.07 -27.45 10.74
CA GLY A 300 25.62 -27.63 10.90
C GLY A 300 25.12 -27.68 12.36
N MET A 301 25.96 -27.32 13.33
CA MET A 301 25.60 -27.25 14.75
C MET A 301 25.78 -25.83 15.26
N TRP A 302 25.03 -25.48 16.30
CA TRP A 302 25.20 -24.21 17.01
C TRP A 302 24.94 -24.43 18.50
N GLN A 303 25.60 -23.63 19.33
CA GLN A 303 25.44 -23.68 20.79
C GLN A 303 25.69 -22.32 21.40
N MET A 304 24.97 -22.02 22.48
CA MET A 304 25.17 -20.83 23.27
C MET A 304 25.08 -21.13 24.76
N ASN A 305 25.85 -20.39 25.55
CA ASN A 305 25.85 -20.48 27.01
C ASN A 305 25.66 -19.08 27.57
N VAL A 306 24.57 -18.88 28.30
CA VAL A 306 24.24 -17.61 28.95
C VAL A 306 24.46 -17.78 30.45
N ARG A 307 25.40 -17.01 31.02
CA ARG A 307 25.64 -17.07 32.47
C ARG A 307 24.58 -16.29 33.22
N LEU A 308 24.10 -16.88 34.31
CA LEU A 308 23.33 -16.16 35.31
C LEU A 308 24.27 -15.30 36.17
N GLU A 309 23.72 -14.31 36.87
CA GLU A 309 24.48 -13.32 37.68
C GLU A 309 25.52 -12.47 36.90
N SER A 310 25.45 -12.46 35.57
CA SER A 310 26.31 -11.67 34.68
C SER A 310 25.47 -10.73 33.84
N ASP A 311 25.98 -9.54 33.52
CA ASP A 311 25.41 -8.64 32.51
C ASP A 311 23.91 -8.31 32.69
N GLY A 312 23.46 -8.21 33.95
CA GLY A 312 22.06 -7.91 34.29
C GLY A 312 21.13 -9.12 34.32
N ALA A 313 21.64 -10.33 34.04
CA ALA A 313 20.91 -11.57 34.23
C ALA A 313 20.57 -11.80 35.71
N PRO A 314 19.40 -12.39 36.02
CA PRO A 314 19.03 -12.72 37.39
C PRO A 314 19.93 -13.84 37.95
N ALA A 315 19.89 -14.04 39.27
CA ALA A 315 20.59 -15.14 39.93
C ALA A 315 19.96 -16.50 39.62
N GLU A 316 18.63 -16.53 39.57
CA GLU A 316 17.81 -17.70 39.27
C GLU A 316 16.66 -17.29 38.36
N LEU A 317 16.20 -18.24 37.55
CA LEU A 317 14.98 -18.08 36.77
C LEU A 317 13.75 -18.43 37.63
N ASP A 318 12.62 -17.82 37.33
CA ASP A 318 11.37 -18.05 38.06
C ASP A 318 10.74 -19.39 37.62
N PRO A 319 10.61 -20.38 38.51
CA PRO A 319 10.05 -21.68 38.12
C PRO A 319 8.54 -21.67 37.89
N SER A 320 7.85 -20.56 38.18
CA SER A 320 6.40 -20.42 38.04
C SER A 320 5.94 -19.86 36.70
N VAL A 321 6.87 -19.38 35.86
CA VAL A 321 6.56 -18.78 34.56
C VAL A 321 6.89 -19.71 33.40
N GLN A 322 6.19 -19.54 32.29
CA GLN A 322 6.47 -20.26 31.06
C GLN A 322 7.51 -19.50 30.23
N TYR A 323 8.61 -20.16 29.90
CA TYR A 323 9.65 -19.58 29.06
C TYR A 323 9.49 -19.98 27.59
N MET A 324 9.80 -19.05 26.69
CA MET A 324 9.91 -19.30 25.26
C MET A 324 11.22 -18.71 24.73
N LEU A 325 12.06 -19.58 24.18
CA LEU A 325 13.24 -19.19 23.44
C LEU A 325 12.91 -19.09 21.95
N ARG A 326 13.31 -17.98 21.32
CA ARG A 326 13.27 -17.81 19.87
C ARG A 326 14.69 -17.64 19.35
N VAL A 327 15.08 -18.39 18.33
CA VAL A 327 16.39 -18.29 17.67
C VAL A 327 16.17 -17.97 16.20
N TYR A 328 16.91 -17.01 15.65
CA TYR A 328 16.72 -16.54 14.28
C TYR A 328 18.05 -16.30 13.58
N GLN A 329 18.05 -16.42 12.25
CA GLN A 329 19.20 -15.98 11.46
C GLN A 329 19.27 -14.45 11.46
N GLN A 330 20.40 -13.90 11.90
CA GLN A 330 20.63 -12.45 11.80
C GLN A 330 20.80 -12.04 10.34
N ASN A 331 20.16 -10.94 9.95
CA ASN A 331 20.23 -10.39 8.58
C ASN A 331 19.82 -11.38 7.46
N GLY A 332 19.06 -12.43 7.81
CA GLY A 332 18.62 -13.50 6.91
C GLY A 332 17.16 -13.37 6.45
N PRO A 333 16.66 -14.32 5.64
CA PRO A 333 15.32 -14.25 5.03
C PRO A 333 14.18 -14.59 6.01
N GLY A 334 14.39 -14.45 7.32
CA GLY A 334 13.40 -14.77 8.36
C GLY A 334 13.39 -16.24 8.82
N ILE A 335 14.51 -16.96 8.71
CA ILE A 335 14.64 -18.33 9.28
C ILE A 335 14.63 -18.23 10.81
N VAL A 336 13.69 -18.92 11.45
CA VAL A 336 13.42 -18.84 12.88
C VAL A 336 13.04 -20.20 13.45
N SER A 337 13.42 -20.44 14.71
CA SER A 337 13.03 -21.58 15.52
C SER A 337 12.53 -21.11 16.88
N VAL A 338 11.55 -21.79 17.45
CA VAL A 338 11.00 -21.48 18.78
C VAL A 338 10.96 -22.73 19.65
N PHE A 339 11.27 -22.58 20.93
CA PHE A 339 11.26 -23.66 21.92
C PHE A 339 10.68 -23.15 23.23
N ALA A 340 9.53 -23.70 23.62
CA ALA A 340 8.93 -23.44 24.92
C ALA A 340 9.46 -24.44 25.95
N PHE A 341 9.78 -23.96 27.15
CA PHE A 341 10.24 -24.80 28.26
C PHE A 341 9.72 -24.28 29.61
N ASP A 342 9.56 -25.21 30.55
CA ASP A 342 9.31 -24.93 31.96
C ASP A 342 10.54 -25.34 32.79
N LEU A 343 10.60 -24.82 34.01
CA LEU A 343 11.62 -25.21 35.00
C LEU A 343 11.03 -26.13 36.08
N ALA A 344 9.71 -26.24 36.12
CA ALA A 344 9.04 -27.26 36.88
C ALA A 344 9.47 -28.60 36.29
N GLY A 345 10.32 -29.34 37.01
CA GLY A 345 10.73 -30.68 36.61
C GLY A 345 9.51 -31.56 36.28
N PRO A 346 9.72 -32.72 35.63
CA PRO A 346 8.63 -33.59 35.21
C PRO A 346 7.66 -33.83 36.39
N PRO A 347 6.33 -33.79 36.15
CA PRO A 347 5.35 -33.96 37.22
C PRO A 347 5.69 -35.23 38.00
N VAL A 348 5.88 -35.06 39.32
CA VAL A 348 6.17 -36.18 40.21
C VAL A 348 4.97 -37.14 40.13
N PRO A 349 5.19 -38.44 39.82
CA PRO A 349 4.11 -39.39 39.55
C PRO A 349 3.19 -39.67 40.74
#